data_AF-A0A345CQH8-F1
#
_entry.id   AF-A0A345CQH8-F1
#
_cell.length_a   1.000
_cell.length_b   1.000
_cell.length_c   1.000
_cell.angle_alpha   90.00
_cell.angle_beta   90.00
_cell.angle_gamma   90.00
#
_symmetry.space_group_name_H-M   'P 1'
#
loop_
_entity.id
_entity.type
_entity.pdbx_description
1 polymer ?
#
loop_
_entity_poly.entity_id
_entity_poly.type
_entity_poly.pdbx_seq_one_letter_code
_entity_poly.pdbx_strand_id
1 'polypeptide(L)'
;MPLYQKEALWNGHFWVDGLPDTLGQVSAFSAIDRLLVELKQRWPSLQQITLAGFSTGGQFVQHYVAFVRHPAGIRICYVIADPGSWLWFDACQATSCLPINRWKYGIESVSTCLHDRAAGAHEHYRTAEITYLGGSDDHGSGLGSAEHILDKSCAAISQGRWRLDRGINFSRYDREALKLQAAHRLHVVAGCHHEVLCVFTSYESKRALFTLLR
;
A
#
# COMPACT_ATOMS: atom_id res chain seq x y z
N MET A 1 31.38 -3.26 13.64
CA MET A 1 30.91 -1.86 13.70
C MET A 1 29.62 -1.85 14.52
N PRO A 2 29.54 -1.13 15.66
CA PRO A 2 28.30 -1.06 16.41
C PRO A 2 27.33 -0.15 15.63
N LEU A 3 26.13 -0.67 15.34
CA LEU A 3 25.02 0.13 14.82
C LEU A 3 24.75 1.28 15.80
N TYR A 4 24.66 2.49 15.28
CA TYR A 4 24.36 3.68 16.07
C TYR A 4 23.05 3.48 16.83
N GLN A 5 23.09 3.64 18.15
CA GLN A 5 21.98 3.46 19.09
C GLN A 5 20.85 4.52 18.95
N LYS A 6 20.74 5.17 17.79
CA LYS A 6 19.82 6.29 17.52
C LYS A 6 19.04 6.15 16.19
N GLU A 7 19.25 5.10 15.42
CA GLU A 7 18.55 4.89 14.14
C GLU A 7 17.43 3.86 14.32
N ALA A 8 16.23 4.18 13.82
CA ALA A 8 15.12 3.23 13.80
C ALA A 8 15.39 2.17 12.72
N LEU A 9 15.27 0.90 13.09
CA LEU A 9 15.52 -0.26 12.22
C LEU A 9 14.33 -1.20 12.25
N TRP A 10 13.80 -1.57 11.09
CA TRP A 10 12.77 -2.60 10.96
C TRP A 10 13.36 -3.84 10.27
N ASN A 11 13.00 -5.02 10.76
CA ASN A 11 13.44 -6.28 10.18
C ASN A 11 12.38 -6.88 9.23
N GLY A 12 12.85 -7.55 8.17
CA GLY A 12 11.98 -8.30 7.25
C GLY A 12 10.78 -7.50 6.75
N HIS A 13 9.58 -8.02 6.98
CA HIS A 13 8.31 -7.43 6.54
C HIS A 13 7.67 -6.51 7.59
N PHE A 14 8.28 -6.28 8.76
CA PHE A 14 7.64 -5.57 9.85
C PHE A 14 7.30 -4.13 9.48
N TRP A 15 8.16 -3.47 8.68
CA TRP A 15 7.87 -2.13 8.19
C TRP A 15 6.65 -2.11 7.28
N VAL A 16 6.49 -3.11 6.40
CA VAL A 16 5.36 -3.26 5.46
C VAL A 16 4.03 -3.33 6.20
N ASP A 17 4.07 -3.97 7.36
CA ASP A 17 2.93 -4.25 8.21
C ASP A 17 2.71 -3.12 9.24
N GLY A 18 3.47 -2.02 9.13
CA GLY A 18 3.35 -0.85 10.00
C GLY A 18 3.80 -1.07 11.44
N LEU A 19 4.59 -2.11 11.70
CA LEU A 19 4.99 -2.52 13.04
C LEU A 19 6.12 -1.63 13.62
N PRO A 20 6.36 -1.69 14.95
CA PRO A 20 7.49 -1.03 15.60
C PRO A 20 8.84 -1.49 15.06
N ASP A 21 9.84 -0.61 15.20
CA ASP A 21 11.24 -0.90 14.97
C ASP A 21 11.77 -1.96 15.96
N THR A 22 13.02 -2.41 15.79
CA THR A 22 13.63 -3.45 16.63
C THR A 22 13.74 -3.07 18.09
N LEU A 23 13.58 -1.79 18.42
CA LEU A 23 13.58 -1.26 19.79
C LEU A 23 12.16 -1.02 20.34
N GLY A 24 11.11 -1.21 19.53
CA GLY A 24 9.72 -0.99 19.92
C GLY A 24 9.32 0.48 20.09
N GLN A 25 10.13 1.42 19.59
CA GLN A 25 9.98 2.85 19.86
C GLN A 25 9.19 3.60 18.78
N VAL A 26 9.41 3.25 17.51
CA VAL A 26 8.80 3.95 16.36
C VAL A 26 8.22 2.91 15.43
N SER A 27 6.94 3.05 15.07
CA SER A 27 6.34 2.21 14.03
C SER A 27 6.60 2.79 12.65
N ALA A 28 6.65 1.94 11.63
CA ALA A 28 6.93 2.42 10.28
C ALA A 28 5.87 3.43 9.80
N PHE A 29 4.61 3.26 10.20
CA PHE A 29 3.56 4.25 9.93
C PHE A 29 3.75 5.55 10.72
N SER A 30 4.15 5.48 12.00
CA SER A 30 4.40 6.71 12.77
C SER A 30 5.64 7.47 12.28
N ALA A 31 6.62 6.77 11.68
CA ALA A 31 7.73 7.41 10.99
C ALA A 31 7.26 8.25 9.79
N ILE A 32 6.32 7.74 8.98
CA ILE A 32 5.73 8.52 7.88
C ILE A 32 4.86 9.66 8.42
N ASP A 33 4.01 9.42 9.42
CA ASP A 33 3.20 10.47 10.05
C ASP A 33 4.08 11.65 10.50
N ARG A 34 5.23 11.34 11.13
CA ARG A 34 6.18 12.35 11.61
C ARG A 34 6.91 13.07 10.48
N LEU A 35 7.32 12.35 9.43
CA LEU A 35 7.90 12.94 8.24
C LEU A 35 6.93 13.95 7.59
N LEU A 36 5.65 13.60 7.44
CA LEU A 36 4.65 14.51 6.85
C LEU A 36 4.50 15.80 7.66
N VAL A 37 4.51 15.71 8.99
CA VAL A 37 4.49 16.87 9.90
C VAL A 37 5.75 17.73 9.71
N GLU A 38 6.93 17.13 9.68
CA GLU A 38 8.20 17.83 9.49
C GLU A 38 8.28 18.53 8.13
N LEU A 39 7.83 17.87 7.06
CA LEU A 39 7.73 18.48 5.73
C LEU A 39 6.82 19.72 5.74
N LYS A 40 5.65 19.65 6.41
CA LYS A 40 4.74 20.80 6.52
C LYS A 40 5.35 21.96 7.30
N GLN A 41 6.02 21.66 8.39
CA GLN A 41 6.66 22.67 9.24
C GLN A 41 7.80 23.36 8.49
N ARG A 42 8.61 22.58 7.75
CA ARG A 42 9.73 23.09 6.97
C ARG A 42 9.29 23.87 5.74
N TRP A 43 8.20 23.46 5.09
CA TRP A 43 7.61 24.12 3.94
C TRP A 43 6.13 24.41 4.19
N PRO A 44 5.79 25.53 4.88
CA PRO A 44 4.40 25.87 5.21
C PRO A 44 3.48 26.00 3.98
N SER A 45 4.04 26.39 2.83
CA SER A 45 3.34 26.47 1.55
C SER A 45 3.13 25.11 0.86
N LEU A 46 3.65 24.02 1.41
CA LEU A 46 3.43 22.67 0.90
C LEU A 46 1.94 22.32 1.00
N GLN A 47 1.29 22.19 -0.15
CA GLN A 47 -0.16 21.91 -0.22
C GLN A 47 -0.44 20.45 -0.56
N GLN A 48 0.47 19.77 -1.25
CA GLN A 48 0.27 18.41 -1.71
C GLN A 48 1.53 17.57 -1.57
N ILE A 49 1.36 16.32 -1.14
CA ILE A 49 2.38 15.28 -1.15
C ILE A 49 1.80 14.08 -1.89
N THR A 50 2.61 13.43 -2.73
CA THR A 50 2.27 12.12 -3.27
C THR A 50 3.15 11.06 -2.63
N LEU A 51 2.52 10.12 -1.93
CA LEU A 51 3.20 8.95 -1.37
C LEU A 51 3.03 7.77 -2.33
N ALA A 52 4.13 7.33 -2.90
CA ALA A 52 4.15 6.28 -3.91
C ALA A 52 4.96 5.06 -3.45
N GLY A 53 4.48 3.87 -3.77
CA GLY A 53 5.15 2.62 -3.44
C GLY A 53 5.00 1.57 -4.55
N PHE A 54 6.07 0.81 -4.79
CA PHE A 54 6.11 -0.29 -5.75
C PHE A 54 6.38 -1.63 -5.04
N SER A 55 5.75 -2.73 -5.49
CA SER A 55 5.96 -4.06 -4.91
C SER A 55 5.65 -4.11 -3.41
N THR A 56 6.60 -4.50 -2.57
CA THR A 56 6.50 -4.42 -1.11
C THR A 56 6.27 -2.99 -0.61
N GLY A 57 6.83 -1.98 -1.28
CA GLY A 57 6.51 -0.58 -1.01
C GLY A 57 5.06 -0.23 -1.36
N GLY A 58 4.49 -0.85 -2.39
CA GLY A 58 3.07 -0.71 -2.74
C GLY A 58 2.17 -1.28 -1.65
N GLN A 59 2.50 -2.46 -1.11
CA GLN A 59 1.82 -3.03 0.07
C GLN A 59 1.90 -2.06 1.26
N PHE A 60 3.09 -1.54 1.55
CA PHE A 60 3.28 -0.60 2.66
C PHE A 60 2.41 0.65 2.52
N VAL A 61 2.40 1.27 1.34
CA VAL A 61 1.58 2.46 1.09
C VAL A 61 0.10 2.12 1.23
N GLN A 62 -0.35 0.99 0.66
CA GLN A 62 -1.73 0.54 0.75
C GLN A 62 -2.18 0.35 2.20
N HIS A 63 -1.37 -0.33 3.00
CA HIS A 63 -1.63 -0.49 4.43
C HIS A 63 -1.61 0.86 5.15
N TYR A 64 -0.63 1.71 4.87
CA TYR A 64 -0.52 3.02 5.50
C TYR A 64 -1.75 3.88 5.29
N VAL A 65 -2.34 3.89 4.08
CA VAL A 65 -3.56 4.64 3.78
C VAL A 65 -4.70 4.28 4.75
N ALA A 66 -4.81 3.01 5.13
CA ALA A 66 -5.85 2.56 6.06
C ALA A 66 -5.65 3.13 7.47
N PHE A 67 -4.40 3.30 7.94
CA PHE A 67 -4.15 3.66 9.33
C PHE A 67 -3.69 5.11 9.52
N VAL A 68 -3.24 5.82 8.50
CA VAL A 68 -2.65 7.17 8.53
C VAL A 68 -3.26 8.18 9.53
N ARG A 69 -2.40 9.01 10.13
CA ARG A 69 -2.80 10.22 10.89
C ARG A 69 -2.33 11.44 10.12
N HIS A 70 -3.22 11.93 9.25
CA HIS A 70 -2.91 13.04 8.36
C HIS A 70 -2.71 14.37 9.11
N PRO A 71 -1.62 15.12 8.87
CA PRO A 71 -1.54 16.50 9.32
C PRO A 71 -2.55 17.36 8.56
N ALA A 72 -3.26 18.23 9.27
CA ALA A 72 -4.20 19.16 8.65
C ALA A 72 -3.50 20.10 7.66
N GLY A 73 -4.19 20.49 6.59
CA GLY A 73 -3.71 21.49 5.62
C GLY A 73 -2.68 20.98 4.62
N ILE A 74 -2.57 19.65 4.44
CA ILE A 74 -1.88 19.03 3.30
C ILE A 74 -2.80 17.98 2.67
N ARG A 75 -2.96 18.04 1.36
CA ARG A 75 -3.59 16.99 0.55
C ARG A 75 -2.57 15.89 0.30
N ILE A 76 -2.96 14.63 0.51
CA ILE A 76 -2.09 13.49 0.27
C ILE A 76 -2.72 12.61 -0.80
N CYS A 77 -1.99 12.40 -1.89
CA CYS A 77 -2.34 11.48 -2.95
C CYS A 77 -1.50 10.21 -2.78
N TYR A 78 -2.09 9.05 -3.04
CA TYR A 78 -1.44 7.76 -2.90
C TYR A 78 -1.32 7.06 -4.25
N VAL A 79 -0.13 6.55 -4.54
CA VAL A 79 0.14 5.75 -5.75
C VAL A 79 0.66 4.39 -5.33
N ILE A 80 -0.13 3.36 -5.60
CA ILE A 80 0.14 1.99 -5.14
C ILE A 80 0.37 1.13 -6.38
N ALA A 81 1.61 0.69 -6.58
CA ALA A 81 2.04 -0.03 -7.77
C ALA A 81 2.47 -1.48 -7.49
N ASP A 82 1.92 -2.41 -8.26
CA ASP A 82 2.21 -3.85 -8.22
C ASP A 82 2.41 -4.47 -6.83
N PRO A 83 1.50 -4.26 -5.84
CA PRO A 83 1.60 -4.95 -4.56
C PRO A 83 1.60 -6.47 -4.74
N GLY A 84 2.43 -7.14 -3.95
CA GLY A 84 2.42 -8.60 -3.84
C GLY A 84 1.09 -9.12 -3.31
N SER A 85 0.42 -8.40 -2.42
CA SER A 85 -0.88 -8.75 -1.86
C SER A 85 -1.61 -7.47 -1.46
N TRP A 86 -2.90 -7.58 -1.18
CA TRP A 86 -3.75 -6.44 -0.85
C TRP A 86 -4.46 -6.66 0.49
N LEU A 87 -4.67 -5.58 1.23
CA LEU A 87 -5.57 -5.49 2.38
C LEU A 87 -7.02 -5.34 1.91
N TRP A 88 -7.87 -6.31 2.26
CA TRP A 88 -9.31 -6.31 2.05
C TRP A 88 -10.02 -5.91 3.34
N PHE A 89 -10.98 -4.99 3.28
CA PHE A 89 -11.64 -4.47 4.48
C PHE A 89 -12.82 -5.34 4.94
N ASP A 90 -13.47 -6.01 3.99
CA ASP A 90 -14.56 -6.93 4.25
C ASP A 90 -14.07 -8.37 4.33
N ALA A 91 -14.67 -9.14 5.25
CA ALA A 91 -14.34 -10.54 5.42
C ALA A 91 -14.63 -11.34 4.14
N CYS A 92 -13.60 -11.99 3.61
CA CYS A 92 -13.77 -13.00 2.59
C CYS A 92 -14.41 -14.24 3.22
N GLN A 93 -15.48 -14.73 2.59
CA GLN A 93 -16.20 -15.94 3.04
C GLN A 93 -15.51 -17.24 2.59
N ALA A 94 -14.31 -17.16 1.99
CA ALA A 94 -13.58 -18.33 1.54
C ALA A 94 -13.12 -19.19 2.73
N THR A 95 -13.85 -20.27 3.00
CA THR A 95 -13.58 -21.20 4.11
C THR A 95 -12.27 -21.96 3.98
N SER A 96 -11.66 -21.97 2.79
CA SER A 96 -10.42 -22.70 2.48
C SER A 96 -9.13 -21.96 2.86
N CYS A 97 -9.19 -20.67 3.21
CA CYS A 97 -8.00 -19.92 3.66
C CYS A 97 -8.36 -19.02 4.85
N LEU A 98 -8.32 -19.59 6.06
CA LEU A 98 -8.60 -18.86 7.30
C LEU A 98 -7.75 -17.59 7.51
N PRO A 99 -6.46 -17.53 7.11
CA PRO A 99 -5.64 -16.33 7.29
C PRO A 99 -6.04 -15.13 6.41
N ILE A 100 -6.92 -15.27 5.41
CA ILE A 100 -7.21 -14.18 4.46
C ILE A 100 -7.82 -12.94 5.12
N ASN A 101 -8.59 -13.12 6.21
CA ASN A 101 -9.20 -11.99 6.91
C ASN A 101 -8.30 -11.40 7.99
N ARG A 102 -7.18 -12.07 8.33
CA ARG A 102 -6.24 -11.61 9.34
C ARG A 102 -5.29 -10.56 8.77
N TRP A 103 -4.81 -9.70 9.65
CA TRP A 103 -3.71 -8.80 9.35
C TRP A 103 -2.52 -9.59 8.76
N LYS A 104 -1.98 -9.23 7.59
CA LYS A 104 -2.17 -7.98 6.84
C LYS A 104 -3.08 -8.04 5.59
N TYR A 105 -3.71 -9.17 5.34
CA TYR A 105 -4.58 -9.35 4.16
C TYR A 105 -6.01 -8.90 4.42
N GLY A 106 -6.40 -8.89 5.70
CA GLY A 106 -7.65 -8.30 6.17
C GLY A 106 -7.46 -7.51 7.46
N ILE A 107 -8.56 -7.05 8.04
CA ILE A 107 -8.57 -6.18 9.23
C ILE A 107 -8.80 -6.94 10.55
N GLU A 108 -8.89 -8.27 10.53
CA GLU A 108 -8.98 -9.04 11.78
C GLU A 108 -7.62 -9.15 12.46
N SER A 109 -7.61 -9.14 13.79
CA SER A 109 -6.39 -9.30 14.58
C SER A 109 -5.26 -8.32 14.19
N VAL A 110 -5.62 -7.07 13.86
CA VAL A 110 -4.63 -6.01 13.62
C VAL A 110 -3.67 -5.93 14.80
N SER A 111 -2.40 -5.66 14.54
CA SER A 111 -1.40 -5.48 15.58
C SER A 111 -1.83 -4.45 16.63
N THR A 112 -1.47 -4.69 17.90
CA THR A 112 -1.86 -3.82 19.03
C THR A 112 -1.44 -2.37 18.84
N CYS A 113 -0.30 -2.13 18.18
CA CYS A 113 0.18 -0.78 17.85
C CYS A 113 -0.70 -0.01 16.85
N LEU A 114 -1.62 -0.69 16.17
CA LEU A 114 -2.56 -0.13 15.20
C LEU A 114 -4.03 -0.18 15.70
N HIS A 115 -4.31 -0.79 16.86
CA HIS A 115 -5.68 -0.96 17.36
C HIS A 115 -6.46 0.35 17.44
N ASP A 116 -5.86 1.41 17.99
CA ASP A 116 -6.50 2.74 18.10
C ASP A 116 -6.83 3.36 16.73
N ARG A 117 -6.20 2.87 15.66
CA ARG A 117 -6.33 3.36 14.28
C ARG A 117 -7.29 2.47 13.46
N ALA A 118 -7.59 1.26 13.92
CA ALA A 118 -8.31 0.25 13.15
C ALA A 118 -9.79 0.59 12.93
N ALA A 119 -10.46 1.21 13.90
CA ALA A 119 -11.89 1.51 13.81
C ALA A 119 -12.26 2.45 12.65
N GLY A 120 -11.36 3.38 12.29
CA GLY A 120 -11.54 4.31 11.17
C GLY A 120 -10.96 3.81 9.85
N ALA A 121 -10.32 2.64 9.83
CA ALA A 121 -9.40 2.29 8.75
C ALA A 121 -10.10 2.13 7.39
N HIS A 122 -11.28 1.54 7.41
CA HIS A 122 -12.11 1.39 6.21
C HIS A 122 -12.55 2.75 5.65
N GLU A 123 -13.05 3.67 6.49
CA GLU A 123 -13.51 4.98 6.04
C GLU A 123 -12.36 5.88 5.57
N HIS A 124 -11.20 5.82 6.24
CA HIS A 124 -9.99 6.52 5.79
C HIS A 124 -9.58 6.07 4.39
N TYR A 125 -9.55 4.76 4.16
CA TYR A 125 -9.23 4.24 2.84
C TYR A 125 -10.27 4.66 1.79
N ARG A 126 -11.55 4.64 2.16
CA ARG A 126 -12.68 4.98 1.29
C ARG A 126 -12.70 6.45 0.85
N THR A 127 -12.08 7.33 1.62
CA THR A 127 -12.07 8.78 1.37
C THR A 127 -10.71 9.30 0.91
N ALA A 128 -9.69 8.44 0.89
CA ALA A 128 -8.36 8.80 0.42
C ALA A 128 -8.31 8.96 -1.10
N GLU A 129 -7.32 9.71 -1.59
CA GLU A 129 -7.09 9.84 -3.03
C GLU A 129 -6.07 8.82 -3.50
N ILE A 130 -6.56 7.71 -4.05
CA ILE A 130 -5.73 6.57 -4.41
C ILE A 130 -5.74 6.30 -5.92
N THR A 131 -4.55 6.09 -6.48
CA THR A 131 -4.36 5.52 -7.82
C THR A 131 -3.59 4.20 -7.71
N TYR A 132 -4.13 3.16 -8.34
CA TYR A 132 -3.45 1.87 -8.49
C TYR A 132 -2.73 1.81 -9.83
N LEU A 133 -1.56 1.19 -9.83
CA LEU A 133 -0.78 0.91 -11.04
C LEU A 133 -0.44 -0.58 -11.06
N GLY A 134 -0.36 -1.17 -12.25
CA GLY A 134 0.28 -2.46 -12.38
C GLY A 134 0.78 -2.77 -13.78
N GLY A 135 1.88 -3.50 -13.88
CA GLY A 135 2.42 -3.95 -15.15
C GLY A 135 1.50 -4.97 -15.83
N SER A 136 1.21 -4.80 -17.13
CA SER A 136 0.39 -5.78 -17.88
C SER A 136 0.98 -7.18 -17.93
N ASP A 137 2.29 -7.26 -17.73
CA ASP A 137 3.07 -8.48 -17.86
C ASP A 137 3.66 -8.90 -16.50
N ASP A 138 3.23 -8.30 -15.38
CA ASP A 138 3.55 -8.75 -14.01
C ASP A 138 2.71 -9.99 -13.63
N HIS A 139 2.88 -11.01 -14.47
CA HIS A 139 2.23 -12.31 -14.38
C HIS A 139 3.08 -13.43 -14.99
N GLY A 140 2.75 -14.67 -14.65
CA GLY A 140 3.46 -15.85 -15.15
C GLY A 140 4.77 -16.16 -14.43
N SER A 141 5.43 -17.22 -14.91
CA SER A 141 6.68 -17.78 -14.35
C SER A 141 7.89 -17.58 -15.29
N GLY A 142 7.79 -16.63 -16.22
CA GLY A 142 8.83 -16.35 -17.23
C GLY A 142 9.94 -15.42 -16.74
N LEU A 143 10.93 -15.17 -17.59
CA LEU A 143 11.97 -14.17 -17.34
C LEU A 143 11.33 -12.81 -17.03
N GLY A 144 11.71 -12.21 -15.91
CA GLY A 144 11.21 -10.89 -15.48
C GLY A 144 9.90 -10.89 -14.68
N SER A 145 9.23 -12.04 -14.47
CA SER A 145 7.98 -12.09 -13.68
C SER A 145 8.17 -11.95 -12.15
N ALA A 146 9.43 -11.90 -11.70
CA ALA A 146 9.81 -11.83 -10.28
C ALA A 146 9.04 -12.84 -9.40
N GLU A 147 8.77 -14.04 -9.92
CA GLU A 147 7.99 -15.07 -9.23
C GLU A 147 8.65 -15.49 -7.90
N HIS A 148 9.98 -15.52 -7.84
CA HIS A 148 10.74 -15.94 -6.67
C HIS A 148 10.50 -15.06 -5.42
N ILE A 149 10.02 -13.82 -5.61
CA ILE A 149 9.62 -12.90 -4.53
C ILE A 149 8.10 -12.69 -4.47
N LEU A 150 7.30 -13.50 -5.19
CA LEU A 150 5.85 -13.44 -5.12
C LEU A 150 5.37 -14.06 -3.80
N ASP A 151 4.40 -13.41 -3.16
CA ASP A 151 3.72 -13.99 -2.00
C ASP A 151 2.89 -15.19 -2.43
N LYS A 152 3.25 -16.38 -1.94
CA LYS A 152 2.62 -17.67 -2.23
C LYS A 152 1.82 -18.20 -1.04
N SER A 153 1.55 -17.37 -0.03
CA SER A 153 0.64 -17.72 1.07
C SER A 153 -0.77 -17.99 0.55
N CYS A 154 -1.58 -18.77 1.28
CA CYS A 154 -2.96 -19.03 0.85
C CYS A 154 -3.75 -17.73 0.68
N ALA A 155 -3.50 -16.74 1.55
CA ALA A 155 -4.23 -15.48 1.58
C ALA A 155 -3.91 -14.62 0.37
N ALA A 156 -2.65 -14.60 -0.07
CA ALA A 156 -2.26 -13.91 -1.29
C ALA A 156 -2.76 -14.63 -2.54
N ILE A 157 -2.70 -15.97 -2.57
CA ILE A 157 -3.19 -16.79 -3.69
C ILE A 157 -4.70 -16.63 -3.88
N SER A 158 -5.48 -16.54 -2.79
CA SER A 158 -6.94 -16.34 -2.88
C SER A 158 -7.33 -15.00 -3.47
N GLN A 159 -6.42 -14.02 -3.51
CA GLN A 159 -6.63 -12.73 -4.16
C GLN A 159 -6.35 -12.78 -5.67
N GLY A 160 -5.69 -13.82 -6.16
CA GLY A 160 -5.23 -13.96 -7.55
C GLY A 160 -3.89 -14.66 -7.63
N ARG A 161 -3.62 -15.34 -8.76
CA ARG A 161 -2.38 -16.10 -8.92
C ARG A 161 -1.16 -15.18 -9.01
N TRP A 162 -1.27 -14.09 -9.77
CA TRP A 162 -0.19 -13.14 -10.02
C TRP A 162 -0.50 -11.73 -9.52
N ARG A 163 0.49 -10.83 -9.49
CA ARG A 163 0.31 -9.46 -8.96
C ARG A 163 -0.72 -8.67 -9.77
N LEU A 164 -0.69 -8.78 -11.10
CA LEU A 164 -1.71 -8.16 -11.95
C LEU A 164 -3.12 -8.70 -11.64
N ASP A 165 -3.29 -10.02 -11.51
CA ASP A 165 -4.59 -10.62 -11.16
C ASP A 165 -5.10 -10.07 -9.82
N ARG A 166 -4.21 -9.98 -8.82
CA ARG A 166 -4.51 -9.46 -7.49
C ARG A 166 -4.94 -7.99 -7.55
N GLY A 167 -4.24 -7.16 -8.33
CA GLY A 167 -4.60 -5.75 -8.54
C GLY A 167 -5.94 -5.57 -9.25
N ILE A 168 -6.21 -6.38 -10.29
CA ILE A 168 -7.51 -6.37 -10.99
C ILE A 168 -8.65 -6.78 -10.06
N ASN A 169 -8.47 -7.85 -9.30
CA ASN A 169 -9.48 -8.34 -8.35
C ASN A 169 -9.72 -7.33 -7.23
N PHE A 170 -8.67 -6.72 -6.70
CA PHE A 170 -8.80 -5.68 -5.69
C PHE A 170 -9.47 -4.42 -6.24
N SER A 171 -9.16 -3.99 -7.48
CA SER A 171 -9.84 -2.84 -8.10
C SER A 171 -11.33 -3.10 -8.35
N ARG A 172 -11.73 -4.36 -8.58
CA ARG A 172 -13.14 -4.74 -8.63
C ARG A 172 -13.79 -4.63 -7.25
N TYR A 173 -13.16 -5.20 -6.23
CA TYR A 173 -13.60 -5.09 -4.84
C TYR A 173 -13.74 -3.62 -4.41
N ASP A 174 -12.75 -2.78 -4.69
CA ASP A 174 -12.74 -1.35 -4.44
C ASP A 174 -13.97 -0.64 -5.03
N ARG A 175 -14.29 -0.93 -6.29
CA ARG A 175 -15.42 -0.33 -7.00
C ARG A 175 -16.78 -0.82 -6.50
N GLU A 176 -16.90 -2.09 -6.19
CA GLU A 176 -18.18 -2.76 -5.96
C GLU A 176 -18.57 -2.82 -4.47
N ALA A 177 -17.59 -2.99 -3.59
CA ALA A 177 -17.83 -3.24 -2.17
C ALA A 177 -17.58 -2.00 -1.29
N LEU A 178 -16.56 -1.18 -1.60
CA LEU A 178 -16.21 -0.04 -0.74
C LEU A 178 -17.18 1.15 -0.85
N LYS A 179 -18.22 1.10 -1.70
CA LYS A 179 -19.26 2.16 -1.82
C LYS A 179 -18.67 3.58 -1.91
N LEU A 180 -17.67 3.75 -2.77
CA LEU A 180 -16.98 5.02 -2.98
C LEU A 180 -17.88 6.02 -3.73
N GLN A 181 -17.76 7.32 -3.42
CA GLN A 181 -18.38 8.36 -4.27
C GLN A 181 -17.71 8.42 -5.65
N ALA A 182 -16.40 8.15 -5.69
CA ALA A 182 -15.63 7.96 -6.90
C ALA A 182 -14.68 6.78 -6.70
N ALA A 183 -14.81 5.74 -7.52
CA ALA A 183 -13.95 4.57 -7.42
C ALA A 183 -12.48 4.92 -7.73
N HIS A 184 -11.56 4.29 -7.01
CA HIS A 184 -10.15 4.37 -7.33
C HIS A 184 -9.89 3.71 -8.69
N ARG A 185 -8.82 4.16 -9.38
CA ARG A 185 -8.52 3.69 -10.72
C ARG A 185 -7.25 2.85 -10.73
N LEU A 186 -7.36 1.67 -11.33
CA LEU A 186 -6.20 0.88 -11.74
C LEU A 186 -5.79 1.26 -13.17
N HIS A 187 -4.56 1.70 -13.34
CA HIS A 187 -3.92 1.83 -14.64
C HIS A 187 -3.00 0.64 -14.87
N VAL A 188 -3.32 -0.15 -15.89
CA VAL A 188 -2.46 -1.25 -16.35
C VAL A 188 -1.48 -0.70 -17.37
N VAL A 189 -0.19 -0.78 -17.07
CA VAL A 189 0.90 -0.24 -17.90
C VAL A 189 1.37 -1.33 -18.86
N ALA A 190 1.11 -1.12 -20.16
CA ALA A 190 1.41 -2.10 -21.19
C ALA A 190 2.91 -2.41 -21.32
N GLY A 191 3.25 -3.69 -21.44
CA GLY A 191 4.61 -4.18 -21.66
C GLY A 191 5.50 -4.20 -20.41
N CYS A 192 5.00 -3.74 -19.25
CA CYS A 192 5.79 -3.73 -18.02
C CYS A 192 5.60 -5.03 -17.24
N HIS A 193 6.73 -5.65 -16.88
CA HIS A 193 6.79 -6.76 -15.93
C HIS A 193 6.87 -6.19 -14.49
N HIS A 194 7.40 -6.95 -13.54
CA HIS A 194 7.65 -6.48 -12.18
C HIS A 194 8.89 -5.55 -12.09
N GLU A 195 8.85 -4.42 -12.81
CA GLU A 195 9.98 -3.52 -13.00
C GLU A 195 9.59 -2.06 -12.69
N VAL A 196 10.22 -1.49 -11.67
CA VAL A 196 9.85 -0.19 -11.09
C VAL A 196 10.02 0.96 -12.07
N LEU A 197 11.08 0.98 -12.88
CA LEU A 197 11.33 2.06 -13.83
C LEU A 197 10.30 2.03 -14.94
N CYS A 198 9.97 0.87 -15.50
CA CYS A 198 8.95 0.71 -16.53
C CYS A 198 7.60 1.24 -16.05
N VAL A 199 7.16 0.78 -14.87
CA VAL A 199 5.87 1.19 -14.31
C VAL A 199 5.89 2.68 -13.96
N PHE A 200 6.80 3.16 -13.12
CA PHE A 200 6.75 4.56 -12.65
C PHE A 200 7.16 5.62 -13.68
N THR A 201 7.88 5.26 -14.74
CA THR A 201 8.20 6.22 -15.82
C THR A 201 7.16 6.26 -16.94
N SER A 202 6.13 5.39 -16.88
CA SER A 202 4.99 5.42 -17.80
C SER A 202 4.22 6.74 -17.75
N TYR A 203 3.45 7.00 -18.81
CA TYR A 203 2.63 8.19 -18.93
C TYR A 203 1.56 8.27 -17.84
N GLU A 204 0.88 7.15 -17.59
CA GLU A 204 -0.15 6.97 -16.58
C GLU A 204 0.41 7.30 -15.18
N SER A 205 1.59 6.75 -14.87
CA SER A 205 2.23 6.95 -13.57
C SER A 205 2.71 8.37 -13.37
N LYS A 206 3.33 9.00 -14.37
CA LYS A 206 3.73 10.42 -14.28
C LYS A 206 2.55 11.33 -13.97
N ARG A 207 1.39 11.06 -14.58
CA ARG A 207 0.17 11.81 -14.27
C ARG A 207 -0.30 11.56 -12.84
N ALA A 208 -0.31 10.32 -12.37
CA ALA A 208 -0.68 10.00 -11.00
C ALA A 208 0.27 10.62 -9.96
N LEU A 209 1.58 10.56 -10.21
CA LEU A 209 2.65 11.04 -9.32
C LEU A 209 2.71 12.57 -9.22
N PHE A 210 2.43 13.27 -10.33
CA PHE A 210 2.60 14.72 -10.44
C PHE A 210 1.29 15.42 -10.78
N THR A 211 0.14 14.88 -10.37
CA THR A 211 -1.15 15.58 -10.52
C THR A 211 -1.04 16.93 -9.81
N LEU A 212 -1.01 18.02 -10.57
CA LEU A 212 -0.97 19.36 -9.99
C LEU A 212 -2.34 19.71 -9.43
N LEU A 213 -2.35 20.46 -8.33
CA LEU A 213 -3.55 21.13 -7.82
C LEU A 213 -4.14 21.97 -8.96
N ARG A 214 -5.42 21.76 -9.26
CA ARG A 214 -6.21 22.67 -10.09
C ARG A 214 -6.84 23.73 -9.22
#